data_AF-A0A6A0HH77-F1
#
_entry.id   AF-A0A6A0HH77-F1
#
_cell.length_a   1.000
_cell.length_b   1.000
_cell.length_c   1.000
_cell.angle_alpha   90.00
_cell.angle_beta   90.00
_cell.angle_gamma   90.00
#
_symmetry.space_group_name_H-M   'P 1'
#
loop_
_entity.id
_entity.type
_entity.pdbx_description
1 polymer ?
#
loop_
_entity_poly.entity_id
_entity_poly.type
_entity_poly.pdbx_seq_one_letter_code
_entity_poly.pdbx_strand_id
1 'polypeptide(L)'
;MRQSRHAPMPLGELEQMMVLTAAAGNTGWFYLHPFNPNYVPNIPNYASAAGGRTFPSAAGFHTTEFFYTDDNGTYFLPTRDAHNLVKTDENGATDLNAYLQAHRSRIKKLSDKRMHIPPKPAHIEMHNPWCVNVPGSTLIIPVADLAQHHIAVLCYLVQNGACIFDDVNKNPVPGIEKFSALVDVKN
;
A
#
# COMPACT_ATOMS: atom_id res chain seq x y z
N MET A 1 -5.49 -23.09 -26.90
CA MET A 1 -4.60 -22.62 -25.81
C MET A 1 -3.40 -23.54 -25.74
N ARG A 2 -2.17 -23.01 -25.70
CA ARG A 2 -1.00 -23.84 -25.38
C ARG A 2 -1.01 -24.09 -23.87
N GLN A 3 -1.20 -25.34 -23.46
CA GLN A 3 -0.99 -25.76 -22.08
C GLN A 3 0.41 -26.34 -21.95
N SER A 4 1.08 -26.02 -20.85
CA SER A 4 2.35 -26.65 -20.50
C SER A 4 2.15 -28.16 -20.33
N ARG A 5 3.17 -28.95 -20.67
CA ARG A 5 3.20 -30.40 -20.40
C ARG A 5 3.69 -30.72 -18.99
N HIS A 6 4.16 -29.72 -18.25
CA HIS A 6 4.66 -29.86 -16.89
C HIS A 6 3.58 -29.52 -15.86
N ALA A 7 3.64 -30.18 -14.72
CA ALA A 7 2.80 -29.84 -13.58
C ALA A 7 3.09 -28.39 -13.12
N PRO A 8 2.07 -27.66 -12.66
CA PRO A 8 2.28 -26.36 -12.02
C PRO A 8 3.25 -26.48 -10.83
N MET A 9 4.19 -25.55 -10.74
CA MET A 9 5.16 -25.48 -9.65
C MET A 9 4.91 -24.19 -8.87
N PRO A 10 4.36 -24.26 -7.63
CA PRO A 10 4.20 -23.10 -6.79
C PRO A 10 5.54 -22.56 -6.33
N LEU A 11 5.56 -21.29 -5.91
CA LEU A 11 6.71 -20.69 -5.26
C LEU A 11 7.08 -21.45 -3.98
N GLY A 12 8.38 -21.67 -3.78
CA GLY A 12 8.92 -22.14 -2.51
C GLY A 12 8.74 -21.09 -1.40
N GLU A 13 8.93 -21.51 -0.16
CA GLU A 13 8.69 -20.67 1.02
C GLU A 13 9.53 -19.37 1.02
N LEU A 14 10.78 -19.44 0.55
CA LEU A 14 11.66 -18.28 0.41
C LEU A 14 11.22 -17.37 -0.74
N GLU A 15 10.96 -17.95 -1.91
CA GLU A 15 10.53 -17.22 -3.11
C GLU A 15 9.22 -16.45 -2.85
N GLN A 16 8.27 -17.10 -2.18
CA GLN A 16 7.01 -16.50 -1.75
C GLN A 16 7.26 -15.25 -0.90
N MET A 17 8.13 -15.35 0.12
CA MET A 17 8.42 -14.20 0.98
C MET A 17 9.20 -13.10 0.28
N MET A 18 10.10 -13.44 -0.64
CA MET A 18 10.79 -12.44 -1.45
C MET A 18 9.80 -11.64 -2.31
N VAL A 19 8.87 -12.33 -2.98
CA VAL A 19 7.82 -11.69 -3.79
C VAL A 19 6.88 -10.84 -2.93
N LEU A 20 6.42 -11.37 -1.78
CA LEU A 20 5.55 -10.65 -0.86
C LEU A 20 6.23 -9.40 -0.29
N THR A 21 7.50 -9.50 0.12
CA THR A 21 8.23 -8.35 0.66
C THR A 21 8.63 -7.34 -0.40
N ALA A 22 8.87 -7.75 -1.65
CA ALA A 22 9.04 -6.81 -2.76
C ALA A 22 7.78 -5.98 -3.00
N ALA A 23 6.59 -6.60 -2.94
CA ALA A 23 5.32 -5.93 -3.18
C ALA A 23 4.81 -5.10 -1.98
N ALA A 24 4.95 -5.63 -0.75
CA ALA A 24 4.27 -5.12 0.44
C ALA A 24 5.22 -4.74 1.59
N GLY A 25 6.54 -4.83 1.40
CA GLY A 25 7.52 -4.72 2.47
C GLY A 25 7.51 -3.37 3.19
N ASN A 26 7.81 -3.42 4.49
CA ASN A 26 8.18 -2.28 5.32
C ASN A 26 9.70 -2.10 5.24
N THR A 27 10.17 -0.95 4.78
CA THR A 27 11.61 -0.67 4.57
C THR A 27 12.28 0.00 5.77
N GLY A 28 11.62 -0.06 6.93
CA GLY A 28 12.09 0.50 8.19
C GLY A 28 11.52 1.88 8.47
N TRP A 29 12.26 2.74 9.18
CA TRP A 29 11.81 4.10 9.44
C TRP A 29 11.77 4.92 8.16
N PHE A 30 10.62 5.56 7.91
CA PHE A 30 10.49 6.58 6.89
C PHE A 30 10.82 7.93 7.50
N TYR A 31 11.94 8.52 7.07
CA TYR A 31 12.44 9.80 7.58
C TYR A 31 11.74 11.03 6.97
N LEU A 32 10.41 10.93 6.81
CA LEU A 32 9.47 11.99 6.44
C LEU A 32 9.91 12.88 5.27
N HIS A 33 9.21 13.99 5.07
CA HIS A 33 9.50 14.98 4.04
C HIS A 33 10.39 16.07 4.68
N PRO A 34 11.67 16.22 4.29
CA PRO A 34 12.61 17.04 5.04
C PRO A 34 12.40 18.55 4.87
N PHE A 35 11.63 19.00 3.87
CA PHE A 35 11.49 20.41 3.54
C PHE A 35 10.04 20.79 3.26
N ASN A 36 9.46 21.63 4.11
CA ASN A 36 8.23 22.38 3.84
C ASN A 36 8.25 23.71 4.62
N PRO A 37 8.27 24.88 3.94
CA PRO A 37 8.30 26.18 4.61
C PRO A 37 7.15 26.41 5.60
N ASN A 38 5.97 25.85 5.33
CA ASN A 38 4.79 26.01 6.19
C ASN A 38 4.90 25.27 7.52
N TYR A 39 5.86 24.36 7.64
CA TYR A 39 6.05 23.55 8.85
C TYR A 39 7.20 24.03 9.72
N VAL A 40 8.08 24.92 9.25
CA VAL A 40 9.27 25.37 9.99
C VAL A 40 8.87 25.90 11.37
N PRO A 41 9.51 25.44 12.48
CA PRO A 41 10.68 24.54 12.56
C PRO A 41 10.36 23.04 12.69
N ASN A 42 9.08 22.65 12.61
CA ASN A 42 8.62 21.28 12.74
C ASN A 42 8.77 20.47 11.43
N ILE A 43 8.66 19.15 11.56
CA ILE A 43 8.59 18.24 10.41
C ILE A 43 7.15 18.15 9.87
N PRO A 44 6.97 17.99 8.54
CA PRO A 44 5.68 17.72 7.95
C PRO A 44 5.01 16.46 8.52
N ASN A 45 3.73 16.57 8.85
CA ASN A 45 2.98 15.53 9.56
C ASN A 45 1.86 14.88 8.72
N TYR A 46 1.84 15.10 7.40
CA TYR A 46 0.84 14.52 6.49
C TYR A 46 1.12 13.07 6.08
N ALA A 47 2.30 12.52 6.40
CA ALA A 47 2.55 11.10 6.20
C ALA A 47 1.71 10.30 7.22
N SER A 48 1.00 9.28 6.76
CA SER A 48 0.05 8.53 7.58
C SER A 48 0.68 7.41 8.40
N ALA A 49 1.96 7.09 8.16
CA ALA A 49 2.70 6.06 8.87
C ALA A 49 4.17 6.44 9.00
N ALA A 50 4.80 5.97 10.08
CA ALA A 50 6.23 6.19 10.31
C ALA A 50 7.12 5.13 9.63
N GLY A 51 6.53 4.05 9.13
CA GLY A 51 7.22 2.98 8.41
C GLY A 51 7.29 3.25 6.92
N GLY A 52 8.48 3.11 6.32
CA GLY A 52 8.67 3.17 4.87
C GLY A 52 8.11 1.93 4.19
N ARG A 53 7.82 2.02 2.90
CA ARG A 53 7.29 0.91 2.08
C ARG A 53 8.13 0.71 0.83
N THR A 54 8.12 -0.51 0.30
CA THR A 54 8.82 -0.86 -0.96
C THR A 54 8.20 -0.23 -2.21
N PHE A 55 7.01 0.35 -2.09
CA PHE A 55 6.33 1.08 -3.16
C PHE A 55 6.10 2.55 -2.76
N PRO A 56 6.15 3.48 -3.72
CA PRO A 56 5.89 4.89 -3.46
C PRO A 56 4.40 5.15 -3.17
N SER A 57 4.12 6.25 -2.49
CA SER A 57 2.75 6.75 -2.27
C SER A 57 2.74 8.26 -2.22
N ALA A 58 1.67 8.88 -2.72
CA ALA A 58 1.48 10.32 -2.66
C ALA A 58 1.63 10.81 -1.22
N ALA A 59 2.57 11.75 -1.00
CA ALA A 59 2.84 12.37 0.29
C ALA A 59 3.02 11.39 1.48
N GLY A 60 3.37 10.13 1.23
CA GLY A 60 3.51 9.10 2.27
C GLY A 60 2.19 8.66 2.92
N PHE A 61 1.07 8.71 2.20
CA PHE A 61 -0.24 8.28 2.72
C PHE A 61 -0.32 6.76 2.94
N HIS A 62 0.26 5.98 2.04
CA HIS A 62 0.44 4.52 2.13
C HIS A 62 -0.78 3.74 2.66
N THR A 63 -2.00 4.07 2.23
CA THR A 63 -3.25 3.47 2.76
C THR A 63 -3.51 2.03 2.31
N THR A 64 -2.57 1.42 1.57
CA THR A 64 -2.72 0.09 0.99
C THR A 64 -2.35 -1.01 1.96
N GLU A 65 -3.27 -1.97 2.08
CA GLU A 65 -3.02 -3.28 2.65
C GLU A 65 -3.01 -4.37 1.58
N PHE A 66 -2.43 -5.53 1.90
CA PHE A 66 -2.20 -6.57 0.92
C PHE A 66 -2.92 -7.86 1.29
N PHE A 67 -3.62 -8.41 0.31
CA PHE A 67 -4.12 -9.78 0.36
C PHE A 67 -3.35 -10.59 -0.66
N TYR A 68 -3.24 -11.89 -0.45
CA TYR A 68 -2.74 -12.77 -1.49
C TYR A 68 -3.39 -14.15 -1.40
N THR A 69 -3.33 -14.87 -2.51
CA THR A 69 -3.79 -16.27 -2.56
C THR A 69 -2.83 -17.12 -3.37
N ASP A 70 -2.63 -18.34 -2.91
CA ASP A 70 -1.85 -19.39 -3.56
C ASP A 70 -2.65 -20.71 -3.52
N ASP A 71 -2.02 -21.83 -3.87
CA ASP A 71 -2.69 -23.15 -3.85
C ASP A 71 -3.12 -23.60 -2.45
N ASN A 72 -2.50 -23.06 -1.40
CA ASN A 72 -2.67 -23.49 -0.01
C ASN A 72 -3.64 -22.62 0.79
N GLY A 73 -4.05 -21.46 0.25
CA GLY A 73 -4.96 -20.59 0.97
C GLY A 73 -5.15 -19.19 0.42
N THR A 74 -5.86 -18.41 1.23
CA THR A 74 -6.04 -16.97 1.08
C THR A 74 -5.55 -16.29 2.37
N TYR A 75 -4.84 -15.19 2.22
CA TYR A 75 -4.08 -14.58 3.31
C TYR A 75 -4.18 -13.06 3.29
N PHE A 76 -3.96 -12.46 4.44
CA PHE A 76 -3.84 -11.04 4.66
C PHE A 76 -2.43 -10.71 5.19
N LEU A 77 -1.77 -9.73 4.60
CA LEU A 77 -0.45 -9.23 4.97
C LEU A 77 -0.56 -7.74 5.38
N PRO A 78 -0.89 -7.46 6.66
CA PRO A 78 -1.01 -6.10 7.16
C PRO A 78 0.36 -5.44 7.31
N THR A 79 0.61 -4.42 6.51
CA THR A 79 1.88 -3.67 6.47
C THR A 79 1.66 -2.15 6.46
N ARG A 80 0.42 -1.65 6.34
CA ARG A 80 0.08 -0.21 6.46
C ARG A 80 0.56 0.38 7.77
N ASP A 81 0.09 -0.16 8.88
CA ASP A 81 0.36 0.36 10.22
C ASP A 81 1.49 -0.42 10.92
N ALA A 82 2.36 -1.07 10.14
CA ALA A 82 3.50 -1.78 10.71
C ALA A 82 4.50 -0.79 11.32
N HIS A 83 4.99 -1.12 12.52
CA HIS A 83 6.19 -0.48 13.07
C HIS A 83 7.41 -0.81 12.19
N ASN A 84 8.54 -0.18 12.46
CA ASN A 84 9.81 -0.50 11.79
C ASN A 84 10.10 -2.01 11.91
N LEU A 85 10.03 -2.73 10.78
CA LEU A 85 10.34 -4.17 10.71
C LEU A 85 11.80 -4.45 10.34
N VAL A 86 12.58 -3.40 10.03
CA VAL A 86 14.00 -3.48 9.68
C VAL A 86 14.83 -3.18 10.93
N LYS A 87 15.51 -4.21 11.43
CA LYS A 87 16.52 -4.06 12.47
C LYS A 87 17.90 -4.07 11.81
N THR A 88 18.69 -3.06 12.12
CA THR A 88 20.08 -2.96 11.69
C THR A 88 21.00 -3.24 12.87
N ASP A 89 22.17 -3.84 12.62
CA ASP A 89 23.23 -3.95 13.60
C ASP A 89 23.98 -2.61 13.79
N GLU A 90 25.03 -2.63 14.60
CA GLU A 90 25.90 -1.47 14.89
C GLU A 90 26.59 -0.89 13.65
N ASN A 91 26.73 -1.67 12.58
CA ASN A 91 27.32 -1.25 11.31
C ASN A 91 26.25 -0.83 10.28
N GLY A 92 24.97 -0.83 10.66
CA GLY A 92 23.86 -0.51 9.77
C GLY A 92 23.45 -1.68 8.86
N ALA A 93 24.00 -2.88 9.02
CA ALA A 93 23.67 -4.02 8.20
C ALA A 93 22.32 -4.63 8.62
N THR A 94 21.51 -5.03 7.65
CA THR A 94 20.21 -5.69 7.88
C THR A 94 20.37 -7.20 7.75
N ASP A 95 19.94 -7.95 8.76
CA ASP A 95 19.75 -9.39 8.64
C ASP A 95 18.50 -9.67 7.77
N LEU A 96 18.74 -10.12 6.54
CA LEU A 96 17.67 -10.42 5.58
C LEU A 96 16.77 -11.57 6.03
N ASN A 97 17.29 -12.56 6.77
CA ASN A 97 16.45 -13.65 7.28
C ASN A 97 15.51 -13.13 8.38
N ALA A 98 16.03 -12.28 9.29
CA ALA A 98 15.20 -11.62 10.29
C ALA A 98 14.16 -10.70 9.65
N TYR A 99 14.51 -9.98 8.60
CA TYR A 99 13.60 -9.14 7.82
C TYR A 99 12.45 -9.96 7.20
N LEU A 100 12.76 -11.05 6.50
CA LEU A 100 11.74 -11.93 5.91
C LEU A 100 10.86 -12.55 7.00
N GLN A 101 11.46 -12.96 8.12
CA GLN A 101 10.73 -13.53 9.25
C GLN A 101 9.79 -12.52 9.92
N ALA A 102 10.22 -11.26 10.07
CA ALA A 102 9.39 -10.19 10.60
C ALA A 102 8.13 -9.98 9.75
N HIS A 103 8.27 -10.01 8.43
CA HIS A 103 7.13 -9.92 7.51
C HIS A 103 6.25 -11.17 7.54
N ARG A 104 6.87 -12.37 7.55
CA ARG A 104 6.15 -13.65 7.63
C ARG A 104 5.26 -13.71 8.87
N SER A 105 5.76 -13.24 10.02
CA SER A 105 5.02 -13.24 11.29
C SER A 105 3.73 -12.42 11.27
N ARG A 106 3.56 -11.53 10.28
CA ARG A 106 2.37 -10.69 10.13
C ARG A 106 1.30 -11.32 9.24
N ILE A 107 1.65 -12.35 8.47
CA ILE A 107 0.72 -13.04 7.58
C ILE A 107 -0.38 -13.69 8.41
N LYS A 108 -1.63 -13.35 8.10
CA LYS A 108 -2.83 -13.97 8.67
C LYS A 108 -3.50 -14.83 7.62
N LYS A 109 -3.63 -16.13 7.88
CA LYS A 109 -4.42 -17.02 7.02
C LYS A 109 -5.90 -16.73 7.24
N LEU A 110 -6.62 -16.48 6.14
CA LEU A 110 -8.06 -16.22 6.14
C LEU A 110 -8.86 -17.45 5.72
N SER A 111 -8.26 -18.32 4.91
CA SER A 111 -8.89 -19.53 4.37
C SER A 111 -7.82 -20.55 3.96
N ASP A 112 -8.14 -21.84 4.09
CA ASP A 112 -7.34 -22.97 3.59
C ASP A 112 -7.54 -23.25 2.10
N LYS A 113 -8.28 -22.38 1.40
CA LYS A 113 -8.57 -22.53 -0.03
C LYS A 113 -8.03 -21.32 -0.80
N ARG A 114 -7.53 -21.60 -2.01
CA ARG A 114 -7.30 -20.58 -3.03
C ARG A 114 -8.59 -19.78 -3.24
N MET A 115 -8.47 -18.46 -3.31
CA MET A 115 -9.60 -17.59 -3.63
C MET A 115 -10.02 -17.85 -5.07
N HIS A 116 -11.26 -18.26 -5.31
CA HIS A 116 -11.76 -18.47 -6.66
C HIS A 116 -12.16 -17.13 -7.29
N ILE A 117 -11.54 -16.77 -8.41
CA ILE A 117 -11.90 -15.59 -9.21
C ILE A 117 -12.40 -16.08 -10.58
N PRO A 118 -13.66 -15.81 -10.95
CA PRO A 118 -14.18 -16.24 -12.24
C PRO A 118 -13.34 -15.72 -13.41
N PRO A 119 -12.89 -16.57 -14.36
CA PRO A 119 -12.12 -16.14 -15.53
C PRO A 119 -13.04 -15.56 -16.62
N LYS A 120 -13.77 -14.49 -16.30
CA LYS A 120 -14.74 -13.83 -17.19
C LYS A 120 -14.73 -12.31 -16.96
N PRO A 121 -15.35 -11.51 -17.87
CA PRO A 121 -15.41 -10.06 -17.74
C PRO A 121 -15.97 -9.61 -16.39
N ALA A 122 -15.55 -8.43 -15.93
CA ALA A 122 -15.80 -7.86 -14.60
C ALA A 122 -15.09 -8.58 -13.42
N HIS A 123 -14.26 -9.59 -13.69
CA HIS A 123 -13.47 -10.28 -12.66
C HIS A 123 -11.99 -10.42 -13.04
N ILE A 124 -11.70 -10.90 -14.25
CA ILE A 124 -10.35 -10.99 -14.83
C ILE A 124 -10.39 -10.41 -16.24
N GLU A 125 -9.49 -9.49 -16.55
CA GLU A 125 -9.32 -8.96 -17.90
C GLU A 125 -9.00 -10.10 -18.88
N MET A 126 -9.72 -10.18 -20.01
CA MET A 126 -9.77 -11.39 -20.86
C MET A 126 -8.43 -11.83 -21.49
N HIS A 127 -7.40 -11.00 -21.42
CA HIS A 127 -6.03 -11.35 -21.83
C HIS A 127 -5.20 -12.04 -20.73
N ASN A 128 -5.69 -12.10 -19.49
CA ASN A 128 -5.01 -12.65 -18.31
C ASN A 128 -5.48 -14.02 -17.78
N PRO A 129 -6.61 -14.64 -18.19
CA PRO A 129 -7.05 -15.91 -17.58
C PRO A 129 -6.07 -17.07 -17.69
N TRP A 130 -5.09 -16.98 -18.60
CA TRP A 130 -4.07 -18.00 -18.78
C TRP A 130 -2.95 -17.95 -17.72
N CYS A 131 -2.79 -16.83 -17.00
CA CYS A 131 -1.72 -16.64 -16.02
C CYS A 131 -2.19 -16.14 -14.65
N VAL A 132 -3.34 -15.49 -14.54
CA VAL A 132 -3.85 -14.95 -13.27
C VAL A 132 -4.63 -16.01 -12.50
N ASN A 133 -4.23 -16.22 -11.23
CA ASN A 133 -4.90 -17.07 -10.26
C ASN A 133 -5.14 -18.52 -10.72
N VAL A 134 -4.20 -19.06 -11.48
CA VAL A 134 -4.14 -20.46 -11.93
C VAL A 134 -3.35 -21.32 -10.93
N PRO A 135 -3.45 -22.66 -10.96
CA PRO A 135 -2.61 -23.53 -10.12
C PRO A 135 -1.12 -23.17 -10.21
N GLY A 136 -0.40 -23.23 -9.09
CA GLY A 136 1.01 -22.83 -8.99
C GLY A 136 1.25 -21.32 -8.90
N SER A 137 0.26 -20.47 -9.19
CA SER A 137 0.46 -19.01 -9.13
C SER A 137 0.25 -18.45 -7.72
N THR A 138 1.01 -17.41 -7.38
CA THR A 138 0.68 -16.51 -6.27
C THR A 138 0.07 -15.25 -6.85
N LEU A 139 -1.17 -14.93 -6.45
CA LEU A 139 -1.82 -13.67 -6.81
C LEU A 139 -1.77 -12.73 -5.61
N ILE A 140 -1.09 -11.59 -5.76
CA ILE A 140 -1.07 -10.50 -4.78
C ILE A 140 -2.10 -9.45 -5.18
N ILE A 141 -2.90 -9.00 -4.20
CA ILE A 141 -4.03 -8.10 -4.36
C ILE A 141 -3.81 -6.91 -3.42
N PRO A 142 -3.21 -5.82 -3.90
CA PRO A 142 -3.17 -4.57 -3.15
C PRO A 142 -4.59 -3.98 -3.05
N VAL A 143 -5.00 -3.61 -1.84
CA VAL A 143 -6.29 -2.98 -1.55
C VAL A 143 -6.03 -1.64 -0.89
N ALA A 144 -6.28 -0.57 -1.62
CA ALA A 144 -6.14 0.81 -1.11
C ALA A 144 -7.45 1.28 -0.47
N ASP A 145 -7.34 1.85 0.73
CA ASP A 145 -8.46 2.55 1.35
C ASP A 145 -8.61 3.95 0.72
N LEU A 146 -9.58 4.07 -0.17
CA LEU A 146 -9.85 5.30 -0.91
C LEU A 146 -10.40 6.42 -0.01
N ALA A 147 -11.18 6.07 1.02
CA ALA A 147 -11.75 7.04 1.93
C ALA A 147 -10.63 7.69 2.77
N GLN A 148 -9.75 6.87 3.36
CA GLN A 148 -8.56 7.37 4.05
C GLN A 148 -7.66 8.19 3.12
N HIS A 149 -7.49 7.74 1.87
CA HIS A 149 -6.66 8.46 0.90
C HIS A 149 -7.20 9.86 0.62
N HIS A 150 -8.52 10.00 0.39
CA HIS A 150 -9.13 11.31 0.16
C HIS A 150 -9.05 12.20 1.40
N ILE A 151 -9.30 11.66 2.60
CA ILE A 151 -9.13 12.42 3.84
C ILE A 151 -7.68 12.92 3.96
N ALA A 152 -6.69 12.08 3.67
CA ALA A 152 -5.29 12.47 3.69
C ALA A 152 -4.96 13.57 2.64
N VAL A 153 -5.55 13.50 1.44
CA VAL A 153 -5.45 14.56 0.43
C VAL A 153 -6.04 15.88 0.95
N LEU A 154 -7.23 15.85 1.58
CA LEU A 154 -7.84 17.04 2.15
C LEU A 154 -6.94 17.67 3.23
N CYS A 155 -6.43 16.86 4.15
CA CYS A 155 -5.50 17.31 5.19
C CYS A 155 -4.23 17.90 4.58
N TYR A 156 -3.64 17.22 3.59
CA TYR A 156 -2.46 17.68 2.89
C TYR A 156 -2.69 19.04 2.21
N LEU A 157 -3.80 19.22 1.49
CA LEU A 157 -4.13 20.51 0.84
C LEU A 157 -4.26 21.63 1.88
N VAL A 158 -5.07 21.41 2.92
CA VAL A 158 -5.29 22.39 4.00
C VAL A 158 -3.99 22.78 4.68
N GLN A 159 -3.15 21.81 5.01
CA GLN A 159 -1.85 22.06 5.65
C GLN A 159 -0.85 22.79 4.75
N ASN A 160 -1.04 22.74 3.44
CA ASN A 160 -0.26 23.52 2.48
C ASN A 160 -0.97 24.83 2.07
N GLY A 161 -2.03 25.22 2.77
CA GLY A 161 -2.77 26.47 2.57
C GLY A 161 -3.73 26.46 1.38
N ALA A 162 -3.89 25.33 0.69
CA ALA A 162 -4.77 25.22 -0.46
C ALA A 162 -6.23 24.97 -0.02
N CYS A 163 -7.14 25.80 -0.53
CA CYS A 163 -8.57 25.61 -0.38
C CYS A 163 -9.14 24.84 -1.58
N ILE A 164 -10.12 23.98 -1.32
CA ILE A 164 -10.83 23.26 -2.39
C ILE A 164 -11.81 24.21 -3.07
N PHE A 165 -11.88 24.12 -4.39
CA PHE A 165 -12.72 24.92 -5.24
C PHE A 165 -13.32 24.02 -6.33
N ASP A 166 -14.58 24.22 -6.67
CA ASP A 166 -15.21 23.53 -7.80
C ASP A 166 -14.83 24.28 -9.08
N ASP A 167 -13.82 23.77 -9.78
CA ASP A 167 -13.30 24.35 -11.02
C ASP A 167 -14.23 24.11 -12.22
N VAL A 168 -15.09 23.09 -12.15
CA VAL A 168 -16.10 22.78 -13.18
C VAL A 168 -17.21 23.83 -13.19
N ASN A 169 -17.76 24.15 -12.01
CA ASN A 169 -18.85 25.11 -11.87
C ASN A 169 -18.37 26.53 -11.50
N LYS A 170 -17.06 26.70 -11.27
CA LYS A 170 -16.40 27.96 -10.91
C LYS A 170 -16.99 28.62 -9.66
N ASN A 171 -17.29 27.84 -8.63
CA ASN A 171 -17.84 28.34 -7.38
C ASN A 171 -17.16 27.74 -6.14
N PRO A 172 -17.12 28.48 -5.02
CA PRO A 172 -16.65 27.95 -3.76
C PRO A 172 -17.61 26.87 -3.25
N VAL A 173 -17.07 25.88 -2.54
CA VAL A 173 -17.86 24.86 -1.87
C VAL A 173 -18.73 25.51 -0.77
N PRO A 174 -20.06 25.29 -0.72
CA PRO A 174 -20.89 25.88 0.32
C PRO A 174 -20.42 25.50 1.73
N GLY A 175 -20.27 26.49 2.63
CA GLY A 175 -19.79 26.27 3.99
C GLY A 175 -18.28 26.39 4.16
N ILE A 176 -17.52 26.58 3.08
CA ILE A 176 -16.06 26.69 3.12
C ILE A 176 -15.58 27.91 3.91
N GLU A 177 -16.40 28.97 4.01
CA GLU A 177 -16.09 30.20 4.75
C GLU A 177 -15.83 29.96 6.24
N LYS A 178 -16.38 28.88 6.80
CA LYS A 178 -16.14 28.45 8.19
C LYS A 178 -14.68 28.06 8.45
N PHE A 179 -13.92 27.76 7.41
CA PHE A 179 -12.52 27.36 7.46
C PHE A 179 -11.57 28.47 7.01
N SER A 180 -12.04 29.72 6.89
CA SER A 180 -11.22 30.90 6.53
C SER A 180 -10.07 31.20 7.49
N ALA A 181 -10.08 30.62 8.70
CA ALA A 181 -8.97 30.68 9.64
C ALA A 181 -7.84 29.68 9.31
N LEU A 182 -8.07 28.71 8.41
CA LEU A 182 -7.14 27.63 8.08
C LEU A 182 -6.57 27.75 6.67
N VAL A 183 -7.38 28.21 5.70
CA VAL A 183 -7.01 28.28 4.28
C VAL A 183 -7.52 29.57 3.64
N ASP A 184 -6.90 29.98 2.53
CA ASP A 184 -7.40 31.09 1.73
C ASP A 184 -8.63 30.65 0.93
N VAL A 185 -9.81 31.04 1.41
CA VAL A 185 -11.10 30.72 0.78
C VAL A 185 -11.45 31.62 -0.40
N LYS A 186 -10.61 32.62 -0.71
CA LYS A 186 -10.86 33.59 -1.80
C LYS A 186 -10.05 33.29 -3.06
N ASN A 187 -8.98 32.49 -2.94
CA ASN A 187 -7.99 32.14 -3.99
C ASN A 187 -7.27 33.35 -4.60
#